data_AF-A0A0F9RHK7-F1
#
_entry.id   AF-A0A0F9RHK7-F1
#
_cell.length_a   1.000
_cell.length_b   1.000
_cell.length_c   1.000
_cell.angle_alpha   90.00
_cell.angle_beta   90.00
_cell.angle_gamma   90.00
#
_symmetry.space_group_name_H-M   'P 1'
#
loop_
_entity.id
_entity.type
_entity.pdbx_description
1 polymer ?
#
loop_
_entity_poly.entity_id
_entity_poly.type
_entity_poly.pdbx_seq_one_letter_code
_entity_poly.pdbx_strand_id
1 'polypeptide(L)'
;MSEKNMQNFVKEYLKKVKSKLPEWLKDKKEHKEILAELEEHIWSKADELSETGTATQRSVQIAITHMGTPESIAKEYKRRGTPKVYITEEMWQMYLKVITVVFGVIVGIVLITQIIEFIFGNFNSILDAISGLQLGLLVAFVVITIVFVALSMEGYFPEDFKSKKTIEKEKQKYETAREEGIPISAIKIKLLKPYIKPAGEIVGGFIGIIFGVILIVQPIPVITNLIDTEFLIFLQFAGLFFVAESALGLIRGLIGNRQMIAHQIIHSITIIVKLASISVVILMMNRPEIFPILVVDNLSTSLVNIGIAPEFYSIFRVIAWAIIAIIVLTTIENFIGITKAEKYKSRE
;
A
#
# COMPACT_ATOMS: atom_id res chain seq x y z
N MET A 1 -39.04 -34.80 -7.84
CA MET A 1 -38.92 -33.36 -8.21
C MET A 1 -37.81 -32.75 -7.36
N SER A 2 -36.85 -32.05 -7.94
CA SER A 2 -35.54 -32.67 -8.14
C SER A 2 -34.57 -32.15 -7.07
N GLU A 3 -33.81 -33.05 -6.46
CA GLU A 3 -32.62 -32.80 -5.62
C GLU A 3 -31.72 -31.66 -6.15
N LYS A 4 -31.69 -31.50 -7.47
CA LYS A 4 -31.02 -30.42 -8.20
C LYS A 4 -31.49 -29.02 -7.80
N ASN A 5 -32.77 -28.82 -7.49
CA ASN A 5 -33.29 -27.53 -7.05
C ASN A 5 -32.83 -27.19 -5.63
N MET A 6 -32.77 -28.20 -4.74
CA MET A 6 -32.28 -28.01 -3.37
C MET A 6 -30.78 -27.67 -3.35
N GLN A 7 -29.98 -28.38 -4.14
CA GLN A 7 -28.57 -28.05 -4.33
C GLN A 7 -28.36 -26.64 -4.89
N ASN A 8 -29.22 -26.17 -5.78
CA ASN A 8 -29.13 -24.81 -6.31
C ASN A 8 -29.36 -23.74 -5.22
N PHE A 9 -30.34 -23.94 -4.32
CA PHE A 9 -30.58 -23.01 -3.21
C PHE A 9 -29.36 -22.91 -2.27
N VAL A 10 -28.78 -24.04 -1.90
CA VAL A 10 -27.58 -24.08 -1.03
C VAL A 10 -26.38 -23.43 -1.72
N LYS A 11 -26.13 -23.76 -3.00
CA LYS A 11 -25.04 -23.15 -3.78
C LYS A 11 -25.21 -21.64 -3.94
N GLU A 12 -26.43 -21.17 -4.18
CA GLU A 12 -26.70 -19.74 -4.33
C GLU A 12 -26.46 -18.99 -3.00
N TYR A 13 -26.89 -19.58 -1.88
CA TYR A 13 -26.64 -19.05 -0.55
C TYR A 13 -25.14 -18.99 -0.23
N LEU A 14 -24.40 -20.09 -0.42
CA LEU A 14 -22.95 -20.14 -0.19
C LEU A 14 -22.19 -19.17 -1.11
N LYS A 15 -22.65 -18.96 -2.34
CA LYS A 15 -22.09 -17.94 -3.24
C LYS A 15 -22.29 -16.53 -2.68
N LYS A 16 -23.46 -16.23 -2.12
CA LYS A 16 -23.74 -14.96 -1.43
C LYS A 16 -22.85 -14.80 -0.20
N VAL A 17 -22.71 -15.83 0.64
CA VAL A 17 -21.79 -15.83 1.80
C VAL A 17 -20.36 -15.55 1.35
N LYS A 18 -19.84 -16.31 0.37
CA LYS A 18 -18.49 -16.13 -0.19
C LYS A 18 -18.24 -14.70 -0.64
N SER A 19 -19.22 -14.07 -1.30
CA SER A 19 -19.08 -12.69 -1.79
C SER A 19 -18.95 -11.65 -0.66
N LYS A 20 -19.54 -11.95 0.51
CA LYS A 20 -19.59 -11.06 1.68
C LYS A 20 -18.44 -11.30 2.66
N LEU A 21 -17.77 -12.45 2.59
CA LEU A 21 -16.59 -12.76 3.42
C LEU A 21 -15.51 -11.67 3.28
N PRO A 22 -14.66 -11.50 4.31
CA PRO A 22 -13.52 -10.60 4.23
C PRO A 22 -12.59 -10.95 3.06
N GLU A 23 -12.02 -9.93 2.41
CA GLU A 23 -11.14 -10.12 1.25
C GLU A 23 -9.90 -10.97 1.62
N TRP A 24 -9.39 -10.83 2.84
CA TRP A 24 -8.26 -11.63 3.34
C TRP A 24 -8.55 -13.14 3.44
N LEU A 25 -9.82 -13.52 3.61
CA LEU A 25 -10.25 -14.91 3.79
C LEU A 25 -10.55 -15.58 2.46
N LYS A 26 -11.16 -14.84 1.51
CA LYS A 26 -11.52 -15.32 0.16
C LYS A 26 -10.34 -15.92 -0.61
N ASP A 27 -9.13 -15.48 -0.33
CA ASP A 27 -7.91 -15.92 -1.02
C ASP A 27 -7.20 -17.10 -0.33
N LYS A 28 -7.64 -17.53 0.87
CA LYS A 28 -7.06 -18.67 1.61
C LYS A 28 -7.81 -19.97 1.31
N LYS A 29 -7.16 -21.14 1.40
CA LYS A 29 -7.86 -22.43 1.30
C LYS A 29 -8.96 -22.56 2.38
N GLU A 30 -8.74 -21.91 3.51
CA GLU A 30 -9.66 -21.76 4.65
C GLU A 30 -11.09 -21.34 4.23
N HIS A 31 -11.28 -20.49 3.20
CA HIS A 31 -12.66 -20.15 2.78
C HIS A 31 -13.40 -21.36 2.19
N LYS A 32 -12.71 -22.30 1.55
CA LYS A 32 -13.34 -23.51 1.00
C LYS A 32 -13.76 -24.45 2.11
N GLU A 33 -12.94 -24.57 3.15
CA GLU A 33 -13.25 -25.35 4.36
C GLU A 33 -14.45 -24.75 5.09
N ILE A 34 -14.48 -23.43 5.29
CA ILE A 34 -15.62 -22.72 5.89
C ILE A 34 -16.91 -22.90 5.07
N LEU A 35 -16.83 -22.79 3.74
CA LEU A 35 -18.02 -22.99 2.90
C LEU A 35 -18.48 -24.45 2.90
N ALA A 36 -17.56 -25.42 2.99
CA ALA A 36 -17.89 -26.84 3.09
C ALA A 36 -18.53 -27.18 4.44
N GLU A 37 -18.01 -26.64 5.54
CA GLU A 37 -18.58 -26.79 6.88
C GLU A 37 -19.98 -26.16 6.96
N LEU A 38 -20.16 -24.97 6.36
CA LEU A 38 -21.48 -24.35 6.24
C LEU A 38 -22.44 -25.18 5.38
N GLU A 39 -21.97 -25.77 4.29
CA GLU A 39 -22.76 -26.67 3.45
C GLU A 39 -23.23 -27.91 4.22
N GLU A 40 -22.30 -28.58 4.90
CA GLU A 40 -22.56 -29.76 5.73
C GLU A 40 -23.58 -29.45 6.83
N HIS A 41 -23.41 -28.33 7.53
CA HIS A 41 -24.30 -27.93 8.60
C HIS A 41 -25.70 -27.52 8.09
N ILE A 42 -25.81 -26.99 6.86
CA ILE A 42 -27.13 -26.73 6.23
C ILE A 42 -27.84 -28.05 5.94
N TRP A 43 -27.14 -29.03 5.38
CA TRP A 43 -27.72 -30.34 5.07
C TRP A 43 -28.12 -31.11 6.32
N SER A 44 -27.25 -31.14 7.33
CA SER A 44 -27.54 -31.74 8.63
C SER A 44 -28.79 -31.13 9.28
N LYS A 45 -28.92 -29.80 9.31
CA LYS A 45 -30.14 -29.14 9.81
C LYS A 45 -31.36 -29.40 8.94
N ALA A 46 -31.19 -29.50 7.62
CA ALA A 46 -32.31 -29.77 6.72
C ALA A 46 -32.85 -31.20 6.88
N ASP A 47 -32.01 -32.16 7.25
CA ASP A 47 -32.40 -33.53 7.60
C ASP A 47 -33.11 -33.59 8.96
N GLU A 48 -32.59 -32.89 9.97
CA GLU A 48 -33.23 -32.77 11.30
C GLU A 48 -34.62 -32.13 11.23
N LEU A 49 -34.79 -31.14 10.37
CA LEU A 49 -36.05 -30.41 10.18
C LEU A 49 -37.03 -31.14 9.24
N SER A 50 -36.66 -32.30 8.70
CA SER A 50 -37.52 -33.07 7.82
C SER A 50 -38.35 -34.09 8.61
N GLU A 51 -39.67 -33.96 8.54
CA GLU A 51 -40.62 -34.92 9.12
C GLU A 51 -40.47 -36.34 8.51
N THR A 52 -39.85 -36.45 7.33
CA THR A 52 -39.65 -37.71 6.59
C THR A 52 -38.24 -38.28 6.69
N GLY A 53 -37.36 -37.70 7.52
CA GLY A 53 -35.97 -38.14 7.70
C GLY A 53 -35.07 -37.97 6.46
N THR A 54 -35.53 -37.23 5.46
CA THR A 54 -34.79 -36.91 4.22
C THR A 54 -35.03 -35.45 3.84
N ALA A 55 -33.96 -34.68 3.57
CA ALA A 55 -34.07 -33.26 3.26
C ALA A 55 -35.13 -32.95 2.18
N THR A 56 -36.04 -32.04 2.50
CA THR A 56 -37.02 -31.48 1.57
C THR A 56 -36.68 -30.04 1.22
N GLN A 57 -37.21 -29.52 0.12
CA GLN A 57 -36.96 -28.13 -0.27
C GLN A 57 -37.37 -27.13 0.81
N ARG A 58 -38.45 -27.42 1.55
CA ARG A 58 -38.92 -26.59 2.66
C ARG A 58 -37.97 -26.67 3.85
N SER A 59 -37.45 -27.85 4.20
CA SER A 59 -36.50 -28.00 5.31
C SER A 59 -35.14 -27.34 4.98
N VAL A 60 -34.69 -27.37 3.73
CA VAL A 60 -33.47 -26.66 3.27
C VAL A 60 -33.63 -25.13 3.37
N GLN A 61 -34.78 -24.57 2.99
CA GLN A 61 -35.02 -23.13 3.12
C GLN A 61 -35.09 -22.67 4.58
N ILE A 62 -35.70 -23.47 5.45
CA ILE A 62 -35.75 -23.20 6.89
C ILE A 62 -34.34 -23.33 7.49
N ALA A 63 -33.57 -24.34 7.11
CA ALA A 63 -32.17 -24.51 7.53
C ALA A 63 -31.31 -23.30 7.14
N ILE A 64 -31.40 -22.83 5.88
CA ILE A 64 -30.72 -21.61 5.42
C ILE A 64 -31.13 -20.38 6.25
N THR A 65 -32.42 -20.27 6.59
CA THR A 65 -32.91 -19.17 7.42
C THR A 65 -32.34 -19.24 8.85
N HIS A 66 -32.21 -20.44 9.41
CA HIS A 66 -31.60 -20.69 10.72
C HIS A 66 -30.08 -20.47 10.74
N MET A 67 -29.39 -20.57 9.61
CA MET A 67 -27.97 -20.20 9.49
C MET A 67 -27.75 -18.69 9.56
N GLY A 68 -28.81 -17.90 9.32
CA GLY A 68 -28.76 -16.45 9.31
C GLY A 68 -28.41 -15.88 7.94
N THR A 69 -28.28 -14.55 7.89
CA THR A 69 -27.96 -13.83 6.66
C THR A 69 -26.50 -14.04 6.24
N PRO A 70 -26.18 -14.02 4.93
CA PRO A 70 -24.79 -14.00 4.46
C PRO A 70 -23.93 -12.92 5.13
N GLU A 71 -24.53 -11.76 5.41
CA GLU A 71 -23.90 -10.65 6.13
C GLU A 71 -23.56 -10.99 7.58
N SER A 72 -24.45 -11.68 8.31
CA SER A 72 -24.20 -12.05 9.70
C SER A 72 -23.08 -13.08 9.83
N ILE A 73 -23.01 -14.06 8.92
CA ILE A 73 -21.92 -15.04 8.87
C ILE A 73 -20.60 -14.34 8.57
N ALA A 74 -20.55 -13.50 7.53
CA ALA A 74 -19.33 -12.78 7.18
C ALA A 74 -18.85 -11.82 8.28
N LYS A 75 -19.78 -11.22 9.02
CA LYS A 75 -19.47 -10.29 10.12
C LYS A 75 -18.70 -10.96 11.26
N GLU A 76 -18.90 -12.26 11.49
CA GLU A 76 -18.16 -13.02 12.50
C GLU A 76 -16.67 -13.10 12.15
N TYR A 77 -16.35 -13.35 10.88
CA TYR A 77 -14.98 -13.36 10.38
C TYR A 77 -14.33 -11.98 10.30
N LYS A 78 -15.12 -10.90 10.20
CA LYS A 78 -14.64 -9.50 10.28
C LYS A 78 -14.29 -9.08 11.72
N ARG A 79 -14.71 -9.84 12.74
CA ARG A 79 -14.55 -9.51 14.17
C ARG A 79 -13.41 -10.25 14.87
N ARG A 80 -12.40 -10.69 14.12
CA ARG A 80 -11.30 -11.50 14.69
C ARG A 80 -10.36 -10.71 15.63
N GLY A 81 -10.27 -9.39 15.50
CA GLY A 81 -9.40 -8.54 16.31
C GLY A 81 -10.04 -8.00 17.59
N THR A 82 -9.22 -7.75 18.60
CA THR A 82 -9.66 -7.01 19.80
C THR A 82 -9.80 -5.53 19.44
N PRO A 83 -11.01 -4.95 19.52
CA PRO A 83 -11.22 -3.56 19.10
C PRO A 83 -10.60 -2.58 20.11
N LYS A 84 -9.71 -1.71 19.64
CA LYS A 84 -9.18 -0.58 20.40
C LYS A 84 -9.49 0.74 19.67
N VAL A 85 -10.59 1.38 20.06
CA VAL A 85 -10.97 2.72 19.55
C VAL A 85 -10.99 2.79 18.01
N TYR A 86 -11.55 1.76 17.35
CA TYR A 86 -11.69 1.57 15.88
C TYR A 86 -10.50 0.96 15.13
N ILE A 87 -9.31 0.87 15.73
CA ILE A 87 -8.17 0.11 15.18
C ILE A 87 -7.96 -1.13 16.07
N THR A 88 -7.67 -2.30 15.51
CA THR A 88 -7.45 -3.48 16.37
C THR A 88 -6.11 -3.39 17.12
N GLU A 89 -5.99 -3.99 18.31
CA GLU A 89 -4.74 -3.93 19.09
C GLU A 89 -3.54 -4.48 18.31
N GLU A 90 -3.76 -5.48 17.46
CA GLU A 90 -2.76 -6.12 16.62
C GLU A 90 -2.22 -5.17 15.55
N MET A 91 -3.10 -4.34 14.96
CA MET A 91 -2.72 -3.34 13.95
C MET A 91 -2.13 -2.05 14.55
N TRP A 92 -2.38 -1.80 15.84
CA TRP A 92 -1.98 -0.56 16.54
C TRP A 92 -0.48 -0.27 16.47
N GLN A 93 0.37 -1.28 16.61
CA GLN A 93 1.83 -1.10 16.55
C GLN A 93 2.32 -0.73 15.15
N MET A 94 1.68 -1.28 14.11
CA MET A 94 1.99 -0.92 12.73
C MET A 94 1.52 0.51 12.42
N TYR A 95 0.30 0.85 12.86
CA TYR A 95 -0.27 2.19 12.75
C TYR A 95 0.64 3.27 13.37
N LEU A 96 1.08 3.08 14.62
CA LEU A 96 1.98 4.01 15.29
C LEU A 96 3.31 4.18 14.54
N LYS A 97 3.90 3.08 14.03
CA LYS A 97 5.14 3.15 13.24
C LYS A 97 4.95 3.99 11.97
N VAL A 98 3.85 3.78 11.24
CA VAL A 98 3.55 4.54 10.02
C VAL A 98 3.37 6.02 10.34
N ILE A 99 2.57 6.35 11.36
CA ILE A 99 2.36 7.74 11.78
C ILE A 99 3.68 8.40 12.17
N THR A 100 4.47 7.78 13.04
CA THR A 100 5.72 8.37 13.54
C THR A 100 6.69 8.68 12.40
N VAL A 101 6.82 7.76 11.44
CA VAL A 101 7.70 7.98 10.28
C VAL A 101 7.16 9.11 9.39
N VAL A 102 5.87 9.09 9.06
CA VAL A 102 5.25 10.11 8.20
C VAL A 102 5.30 11.49 8.85
N PHE A 103 5.00 11.59 10.13
CA PHE A 103 5.08 12.84 10.88
C PHE A 103 6.51 13.36 10.95
N GLY A 104 7.48 12.47 11.21
CA GLY A 104 8.90 12.84 11.21
C GLY A 104 9.36 13.42 9.87
N VAL A 105 8.86 12.86 8.75
CA VAL A 105 9.14 13.39 7.41
C VAL A 105 8.52 14.78 7.23
N ILE A 106 7.24 14.96 7.56
CA ILE A 106 6.54 16.26 7.44
C ILE A 106 7.25 17.33 8.28
N VAL A 107 7.56 17.03 9.54
CA VAL A 107 8.29 17.93 10.45
C VAL A 107 9.67 18.26 9.88
N GLY A 108 10.41 17.25 9.39
CA GLY A 108 11.73 17.45 8.79
C GLY A 108 11.69 18.41 7.60
N ILE A 109 10.69 18.27 6.72
CA ILE A 109 10.50 19.17 5.58
C ILE A 109 10.25 20.60 6.04
N VAL A 110 9.31 20.81 6.98
CA VAL A 110 8.99 22.15 7.48
C VAL A 110 10.21 22.79 8.13
N LEU A 111 10.99 22.04 8.92
CA LEU A 111 12.22 22.54 9.53
C LEU A 111 13.24 22.97 8.47
N ILE A 112 13.44 22.18 7.43
CA ILE A 112 14.35 22.54 6.32
C ILE A 112 13.87 23.81 5.62
N THR A 113 12.57 23.91 5.33
CA THR A 113 11.97 25.11 4.73
C THR A 113 12.19 26.34 5.59
N GLN A 114 11.98 26.24 6.91
CA GLN A 114 12.19 27.35 7.84
C GLN A 114 13.65 27.77 7.94
N ILE A 115 14.59 26.82 7.94
CA ILE A 115 16.03 27.14 7.91
C ILE A 115 16.38 27.93 6.65
N ILE A 116 15.85 27.51 5.49
CA ILE A 116 16.05 28.22 4.22
C ILE A 116 15.46 29.64 4.30
N GLU A 117 14.21 29.78 4.72
CA GLU A 117 13.55 31.09 4.82
C GLU A 117 14.25 32.04 5.80
N PHE A 118 14.75 31.51 6.92
CA PHE A 118 15.55 32.27 7.89
C PHE A 118 16.85 32.78 7.27
N ILE A 119 17.58 31.94 6.51
CA ILE A 119 18.81 32.33 5.82
C ILE A 119 18.54 33.46 4.80
N PHE A 120 17.38 33.43 4.13
CA PHE A 120 17.03 34.39 3.08
C PHE A 120 16.13 35.56 3.55
N GLY A 121 16.03 35.77 4.87
CA GLY A 121 15.50 37.00 5.45
C GLY A 121 13.98 37.17 5.42
N ASN A 122 13.21 36.10 5.24
CA ASN A 122 11.74 36.18 5.24
C ASN A 122 11.19 35.76 6.62
N PHE A 123 11.02 36.74 7.54
CA PHE A 123 10.64 36.48 8.93
C PHE A 123 9.13 36.32 9.18
N ASN A 124 8.29 36.67 8.21
CA ASN A 124 6.83 36.66 8.38
C ASN A 124 6.19 35.27 8.19
N SER A 125 6.96 34.26 7.79
CA SER A 125 6.46 32.94 7.38
C SER A 125 6.41 31.90 8.50
N ILE A 126 6.90 32.18 9.71
CA ILE A 126 6.90 31.21 10.83
C ILE A 126 5.47 30.80 11.20
N LEU A 127 4.55 31.77 11.24
CA LEU A 127 3.15 31.52 11.61
C LEU A 127 2.43 30.69 10.53
N ASP A 128 2.71 31.00 9.26
CA ASP A 128 2.22 30.24 8.11
C ASP A 128 2.79 28.81 8.11
N ALA A 129 4.07 28.65 8.45
CA ALA A 129 4.71 27.35 8.55
C ALA A 129 4.15 26.49 9.68
N ILE A 130 3.85 27.09 10.84
CA ILE A 130 3.15 26.40 11.94
C ILE A 130 1.76 25.96 11.49
N SER A 131 1.02 26.82 10.80
CA SER A 131 -0.31 26.50 10.28
C SER A 131 -0.26 25.39 9.23
N GLY A 132 0.72 25.42 8.33
CA GLY A 132 0.95 24.41 7.31
C GLY A 132 1.39 23.07 7.90
N LEU A 133 2.22 23.10 8.94
CA LEU A 133 2.61 21.91 9.70
C LEU A 133 1.40 21.27 10.39
N GLN A 134 0.58 22.07 11.09
CA GLN A 134 -0.64 21.58 11.73
C GLN A 134 -1.59 20.95 10.72
N LEU A 135 -1.85 21.62 9.60
CA LEU A 135 -2.72 21.10 8.55
C LEU A 135 -2.13 19.83 7.92
N GLY A 136 -0.84 19.81 7.60
CA GLY A 136 -0.16 18.67 7.01
C GLY A 136 -0.18 17.43 7.92
N LEU A 137 0.10 17.62 9.21
CA LEU A 137 0.00 16.55 10.21
C LEU A 137 -1.44 16.07 10.39
N LEU A 138 -2.41 16.98 10.42
CA LEU A 138 -3.83 16.64 10.55
C LEU A 138 -4.33 15.85 9.34
N VAL A 139 -4.03 16.29 8.12
CA VAL A 139 -4.41 15.59 6.90
C VAL A 139 -3.76 14.21 6.84
N ALA A 140 -2.45 14.11 7.12
CA ALA A 140 -1.75 12.83 7.16
C ALA A 140 -2.34 11.90 8.23
N PHE A 141 -2.63 12.43 9.42
CA PHE A 141 -3.30 11.70 10.50
C PHE A 141 -4.64 11.13 10.05
N VAL A 142 -5.51 11.96 9.47
CA VAL A 142 -6.85 11.56 9.01
C VAL A 142 -6.75 10.47 7.94
N VAL A 143 -5.91 10.66 6.92
CA VAL A 143 -5.77 9.69 5.83
C VAL A 143 -5.23 8.36 6.35
N ILE A 144 -4.15 8.37 7.14
CA ILE A 144 -3.59 7.14 7.71
C ILE A 144 -4.60 6.46 8.64
N THR A 145 -5.31 7.22 9.46
CA THR A 145 -6.34 6.68 10.37
C THR A 145 -7.47 6.03 9.59
N ILE A 146 -7.99 6.67 8.54
CA ILE A 146 -9.05 6.08 7.70
C ILE A 146 -8.58 4.76 7.08
N VAL A 147 -7.37 4.71 6.55
CA VAL A 147 -6.80 3.48 5.98
C VAL A 147 -6.69 2.38 7.03
N PHE A 148 -6.16 2.67 8.22
CA PHE A 148 -6.00 1.67 9.28
C PHE A 148 -7.32 1.25 9.91
N VAL A 149 -8.31 2.14 10.01
CA VAL A 149 -9.67 1.80 10.42
C VAL A 149 -10.33 0.89 9.39
N ALA A 150 -10.20 1.19 8.09
CA ALA A 150 -10.74 0.33 7.04
C ALA A 150 -10.13 -1.08 7.07
N LEU A 151 -8.80 -1.17 7.23
CA LEU A 151 -8.10 -2.45 7.39
C LEU A 151 -8.58 -3.21 8.64
N SER A 152 -8.74 -2.51 9.76
CA SER A 152 -9.19 -3.08 11.04
C SER A 152 -10.64 -3.57 10.98
N MET A 153 -11.53 -2.80 10.35
CA MET A 153 -12.95 -3.16 10.15
C MET A 153 -13.12 -4.36 9.21
N GLU A 154 -12.20 -4.54 8.27
CA GLU A 154 -12.17 -5.70 7.39
C GLU A 154 -11.49 -6.92 8.07
N GLY A 155 -10.95 -6.74 9.28
CA GLY A 155 -10.38 -7.79 10.12
C GLY A 155 -8.95 -8.18 9.75
N TYR A 156 -8.17 -7.26 9.15
CA TYR A 156 -6.77 -7.51 8.79
C TYR A 156 -5.87 -7.47 10.01
N PHE A 157 -4.97 -8.45 10.14
CA PHE A 157 -3.84 -8.41 11.06
C PHE A 157 -2.51 -8.16 10.33
N PRO A 158 -1.45 -7.72 11.04
CA PRO A 158 -0.10 -7.62 10.49
C PRO A 158 0.39 -8.93 9.82
N GLU A 159 -0.01 -10.07 10.37
CA GLU A 159 0.32 -11.41 9.87
C GLU A 159 -0.31 -11.69 8.51
N ASP A 160 -1.48 -11.14 8.23
CA ASP A 160 -2.17 -11.40 6.97
C ASP A 160 -1.48 -10.72 5.78
N PHE A 161 -0.55 -9.79 6.01
CA PHE A 161 0.30 -9.26 4.96
C PHE A 161 1.50 -10.19 4.64
N LYS A 162 1.80 -11.17 5.51
CA LYS A 162 2.84 -12.20 5.30
C LYS A 162 2.37 -13.27 4.29
N SER A 163 3.31 -13.97 3.65
CA SER A 163 2.96 -15.03 2.68
C SER A 163 2.53 -16.34 3.36
N LYS A 164 1.63 -17.12 2.75
CA LYS A 164 1.18 -18.45 3.27
C LYS A 164 2.34 -19.38 3.60
N LYS A 165 3.35 -19.42 2.73
CA LYS A 165 4.56 -20.23 2.90
C LYS A 165 5.42 -19.79 4.10
N THR A 166 5.38 -18.50 4.45
CA THR A 166 6.05 -17.99 5.65
C THR A 166 5.35 -18.50 6.90
N ILE A 167 4.01 -18.49 6.90
CA ILE A 167 3.17 -18.94 8.00
C ILE A 167 3.29 -20.46 8.22
N GLU A 168 3.23 -21.27 7.15
CA GLU A 168 3.39 -22.73 7.24
C GLU A 168 4.78 -23.14 7.77
N LYS A 169 5.84 -22.44 7.35
CA LYS A 169 7.19 -22.70 7.87
C LYS A 169 7.40 -22.24 9.29
N GLU A 170 6.72 -21.17 9.72
CA GLU A 170 6.67 -20.78 11.12
C GLU A 170 5.97 -21.89 11.93
N LYS A 171 4.77 -22.32 11.51
CA LYS A 171 4.01 -23.40 12.18
C LYS A 171 4.80 -24.70 12.28
N GLN A 172 5.36 -25.19 11.17
CA GLN A 172 6.17 -26.42 11.17
C GLN A 172 7.34 -26.34 12.13
N LYS A 173 8.01 -25.19 12.24
CA LYS A 173 9.14 -25.04 13.16
C LYS A 173 8.73 -24.83 14.61
N TYR A 174 7.55 -24.27 14.87
CA TYR A 174 6.97 -24.27 16.22
C TYR A 174 6.58 -25.68 16.65
N GLU A 175 6.05 -26.49 15.74
CA GLU A 175 5.75 -27.90 15.97
C GLU A 175 7.05 -28.69 16.23
N THR A 176 8.06 -28.55 15.37
CA THR A 176 9.38 -29.18 15.59
C THR A 176 10.04 -28.73 16.89
N ALA A 177 10.00 -27.43 17.22
CA ALA A 177 10.58 -26.94 18.48
C ALA A 177 9.81 -27.43 19.72
N ARG A 178 8.50 -27.63 19.60
CA ARG A 178 7.66 -28.21 20.66
C ARG A 178 7.93 -29.70 20.84
N GLU A 179 8.18 -30.42 19.76
CA GLU A 179 8.60 -31.83 19.77
C GLU A 179 10.03 -31.99 20.32
N GLU A 180 10.93 -31.06 20.03
CA GLU A 180 12.32 -31.06 20.48
C GLU A 180 12.53 -30.42 21.87
N GLY A 181 11.46 -29.95 22.52
CA GLY A 181 11.53 -29.32 23.85
C GLY A 181 12.31 -27.99 23.89
N ILE A 182 12.54 -27.37 22.73
CA ILE A 182 13.30 -26.13 22.60
C ILE A 182 12.42 -24.96 23.06
N PRO A 183 12.89 -24.12 24.00
CA PRO A 183 12.13 -22.95 24.41
C PRO A 183 11.91 -22.04 23.19
N ILE A 184 10.66 -21.62 22.99
CA ILE A 184 10.22 -20.78 21.86
C ILE A 184 11.10 -19.52 21.70
N SER A 185 11.66 -19.01 22.80
CA SER A 185 12.56 -17.85 22.83
C SER A 185 13.93 -18.07 22.16
N ALA A 186 14.37 -19.32 21.95
CA ALA A 186 15.67 -19.65 21.35
C ALA A 186 15.62 -19.81 19.81
N ILE A 187 14.43 -19.79 19.20
CA ILE A 187 14.26 -19.96 17.75
C ILE A 187 14.73 -18.70 17.02
N LYS A 188 15.99 -18.66 16.56
CA LYS A 188 16.48 -17.65 15.63
C LYS A 188 15.94 -17.93 14.22
N ILE A 189 14.85 -17.25 13.85
CA ILE A 189 14.17 -17.40 12.58
C ILE A 189 15.01 -16.84 11.43
N LYS A 190 15.58 -17.72 10.57
CA LYS A 190 16.08 -17.32 9.24
C LYS A 190 14.91 -17.43 8.24
N LEU A 191 14.09 -16.37 8.19
CA LEU A 191 12.94 -16.26 7.28
C LEU A 191 13.40 -16.33 5.82
N LEU A 192 12.68 -17.09 4.98
CA LEU A 192 12.72 -16.87 3.54
C LEU A 192 12.21 -15.45 3.28
N LYS A 193 13.01 -14.63 2.59
CA LYS A 193 12.65 -13.24 2.32
C LYS A 193 11.29 -13.22 1.60
N PRO A 194 10.28 -12.51 2.15
CA PRO A 194 8.98 -12.40 1.49
C PRO A 194 9.16 -11.76 0.10
N TYR A 195 8.29 -12.12 -0.85
CA TYR A 195 8.35 -11.59 -2.21
C TYR A 195 8.27 -10.06 -2.20
N ILE A 196 7.32 -9.52 -1.43
CA ILE A 196 7.22 -8.10 -1.08
C ILE A 196 7.26 -7.95 0.45
N LYS A 197 7.93 -6.90 0.94
CA LYS A 197 7.90 -6.48 2.36
C LYS A 197 6.77 -5.46 2.54
N PRO A 198 5.57 -5.87 3.00
CA PRO A 198 4.36 -5.05 2.94
C PRO A 198 4.49 -3.74 3.71
N ALA A 199 5.02 -3.81 4.94
CA ALA A 199 5.26 -2.62 5.76
C ALA A 199 6.24 -1.63 5.10
N GLY A 200 7.24 -2.12 4.36
CA GLY A 200 8.19 -1.27 3.64
C GLY A 200 7.53 -0.56 2.45
N GLU A 201 6.72 -1.28 1.68
CA GLU A 201 5.96 -0.68 0.56
C GLU A 201 4.90 0.32 1.02
N ILE A 202 4.21 0.05 2.14
CA ILE A 202 3.22 0.98 2.71
C ILE A 202 3.91 2.27 3.15
N VAL A 203 4.99 2.15 3.93
CA VAL A 203 5.76 3.32 4.42
C VAL A 203 6.37 4.09 3.26
N GLY A 204 7.03 3.39 2.32
CA GLY A 204 7.62 4.00 1.13
C GLY A 204 6.57 4.68 0.25
N GLY A 205 5.39 4.07 0.11
CA GLY A 205 4.27 4.63 -0.63
C GLY A 205 3.75 5.94 -0.01
N PHE A 206 3.57 6.01 1.30
CA PHE A 206 3.17 7.26 1.96
C PHE A 206 4.24 8.35 1.82
N ILE A 207 5.53 8.01 2.04
CA ILE A 207 6.64 8.97 1.89
C ILE A 207 6.71 9.50 0.45
N GLY A 208 6.63 8.61 -0.53
CA GLY A 208 6.71 8.98 -1.94
C GLY A 208 5.51 9.81 -2.41
N ILE A 209 4.30 9.56 -1.88
CA ILE A 209 3.13 10.42 -2.12
C ILE A 209 3.38 11.83 -1.57
N ILE A 210 3.85 11.95 -0.32
CA ILE A 210 4.15 13.24 0.30
C ILE A 210 5.20 13.99 -0.52
N PHE A 211 6.28 13.31 -0.91
CA PHE A 211 7.32 13.90 -1.75
C PHE A 211 6.77 14.36 -3.11
N GLY A 212 5.96 13.53 -3.77
CA GLY A 212 5.33 13.90 -5.03
C GLY A 212 4.39 15.10 -4.90
N VAL A 213 3.62 15.19 -3.80
CA VAL A 213 2.76 16.35 -3.50
C VAL A 213 3.61 17.61 -3.30
N ILE A 214 4.78 17.52 -2.66
CA ILE A 214 5.68 18.66 -2.47
C ILE A 214 6.20 19.18 -3.81
N LEU A 215 6.53 18.29 -4.75
CA LEU A 215 6.95 18.69 -6.10
C LEU A 215 5.81 19.37 -6.90
N ILE A 216 4.56 19.01 -6.62
CA ILE A 216 3.37 19.61 -7.24
C ILE A 216 3.05 20.98 -6.62
N VAL A 217 3.00 21.05 -5.29
CA VAL A 217 2.57 22.25 -4.56
C VAL A 217 3.67 23.29 -4.45
N GLN A 218 4.94 22.85 -4.38
CA GLN A 218 6.13 23.70 -4.30
C GLN A 218 6.04 24.73 -3.17
N PRO A 219 6.01 24.28 -1.91
CA PRO A 219 5.55 25.08 -0.77
C PRO A 219 6.56 26.13 -0.27
N ILE A 220 7.61 26.46 -1.04
CA ILE A 220 8.66 27.40 -0.64
C ILE A 220 8.67 28.60 -1.59
N PRO A 221 7.81 29.62 -1.35
CA PRO A 221 7.65 30.77 -2.25
C PRO A 221 8.96 31.50 -2.58
N VAL A 222 9.86 31.61 -1.59
CA VAL A 222 11.16 32.28 -1.77
C VAL A 222 11.99 31.62 -2.86
N ILE A 223 11.94 30.28 -2.96
CA ILE A 223 12.64 29.53 -3.98
C ILE A 223 11.84 29.54 -5.28
N THR A 224 10.53 29.26 -5.23
CA THR A 224 9.71 29.13 -6.45
C THR A 224 9.64 30.41 -7.26
N ASN A 225 9.63 31.58 -6.59
CA ASN A 225 9.60 32.88 -7.27
C ASN A 225 10.89 33.19 -8.04
N LEU A 226 11.98 32.48 -7.77
CA LEU A 226 13.27 32.63 -8.44
C LEU A 226 13.46 31.63 -9.59
N ILE A 227 12.58 30.64 -9.71
CA ILE A 227 12.69 29.55 -10.66
C ILE A 227 11.84 29.83 -11.90
N ASP A 228 12.33 29.41 -13.06
CA ASP A 228 11.60 29.52 -14.32
C ASP A 228 10.26 28.76 -14.28
N THR A 229 9.20 29.37 -14.81
CA THR A 229 7.85 28.79 -14.78
C THR A 229 7.78 27.45 -15.52
N GLU A 230 8.53 27.27 -16.63
CA GLU A 230 8.58 25.99 -17.35
C GLU A 230 9.22 24.89 -16.49
N PHE A 231 10.25 25.23 -15.71
CA PHE A 231 10.88 24.27 -14.80
C PHE A 231 9.93 23.88 -13.67
N LEU A 232 9.14 24.82 -13.14
CA LEU A 232 8.11 24.52 -12.15
C LEU A 232 7.05 23.55 -12.71
N ILE A 233 6.65 23.70 -13.97
CA ILE A 233 5.74 22.77 -14.65
C ILE A 233 6.38 21.37 -14.76
N PHE A 234 7.68 21.28 -15.06
CA PHE A 234 8.39 20.00 -15.09
C PHE A 234 8.41 19.31 -13.71
N LEU A 235 8.62 20.07 -12.64
CA LEU A 235 8.52 19.55 -11.27
C LEU A 235 7.11 19.05 -10.95
N GLN A 236 6.05 19.75 -11.41
CA GLN A 236 4.68 19.28 -11.22
C GLN A 236 4.42 17.95 -11.92
N PHE A 237 4.84 17.80 -13.18
CA PHE A 237 4.73 16.52 -13.88
C PHE A 237 5.56 15.41 -13.22
N ALA A 238 6.79 15.71 -12.80
CA ALA A 238 7.61 14.77 -12.04
C ALA A 238 6.91 14.33 -10.74
N GLY A 239 6.31 15.28 -10.03
CA GLY A 239 5.51 15.04 -8.83
C GLY A 239 4.32 14.12 -9.08
N LEU A 240 3.57 14.33 -10.18
CA LEU A 240 2.46 13.45 -10.57
C LEU A 240 2.92 12.01 -10.81
N PHE A 241 4.04 11.82 -11.51
CA PHE A 241 4.61 10.47 -11.72
C PHE A 241 5.05 9.83 -10.39
N PHE A 242 5.66 10.61 -9.49
CA PHE A 242 6.04 10.16 -8.15
C PHE A 242 4.82 9.73 -7.33
N VAL A 243 3.74 10.52 -7.32
CA VAL A 243 2.50 10.17 -6.63
C VAL A 243 1.91 8.88 -7.22
N ALA A 244 1.84 8.77 -8.54
CA ALA A 244 1.29 7.58 -9.22
C ALA A 244 2.11 6.32 -8.89
N GLU A 245 3.43 6.37 -9.00
CA GLU A 245 4.31 5.23 -8.65
C GLU A 245 4.16 4.85 -7.17
N SER A 246 4.13 5.84 -6.28
CA SER A 246 4.06 5.63 -4.84
C SER A 246 2.71 5.08 -4.39
N ALA A 247 1.61 5.52 -5.03
CA ALA A 247 0.28 4.96 -4.83
C ALA A 247 0.23 3.48 -5.24
N LEU A 248 0.84 3.12 -6.38
CA LEU A 248 0.95 1.71 -6.80
C LEU A 248 1.80 0.88 -5.82
N GLY A 249 2.89 1.45 -5.29
CA GLY A 249 3.66 0.85 -4.20
C GLY A 249 2.82 0.60 -2.95
N LEU A 250 2.06 1.60 -2.51
CA LEU A 250 1.15 1.51 -1.38
C LEU A 250 0.09 0.42 -1.60
N ILE A 251 -0.53 0.37 -2.78
CA ILE A 251 -1.50 -0.68 -3.15
C ILE A 251 -0.85 -2.07 -3.09
N ARG A 252 0.37 -2.25 -3.61
CA ARG A 252 1.12 -3.53 -3.48
C ARG A 252 1.37 -3.90 -2.02
N GLY A 253 1.74 -2.92 -1.20
CA GLY A 253 1.93 -3.10 0.23
C GLY A 253 0.65 -3.56 0.93
N LEU A 254 -0.50 -2.93 0.62
CA LEU A 254 -1.81 -3.30 1.18
C LEU A 254 -2.28 -4.68 0.71
N ILE A 255 -2.03 -5.05 -0.55
CA ILE A 255 -2.34 -6.39 -1.08
C ILE A 255 -1.48 -7.47 -0.39
N GLY A 256 -0.29 -7.12 0.10
CA GLY A 256 0.64 -8.07 0.71
C GLY A 256 1.05 -9.15 -0.28
N ASN A 257 1.32 -10.39 0.11
CA ASN A 257 1.70 -11.45 -0.84
C ASN A 257 0.52 -12.33 -1.31
N ARG A 258 -0.70 -11.78 -1.34
CA ARG A 258 -1.93 -12.59 -1.51
C ARG A 258 -2.34 -12.83 -2.95
N GLN A 259 -2.27 -11.81 -3.79
CA GLN A 259 -2.77 -11.85 -5.16
C GLN A 259 -1.63 -11.66 -6.15
N MET A 260 -1.02 -12.76 -6.60
CA MET A 260 0.11 -12.71 -7.53
C MET A 260 -0.26 -12.04 -8.86
N ILE A 261 -1.50 -12.24 -9.34
CA ILE A 261 -2.01 -11.58 -10.55
C ILE A 261 -2.10 -10.06 -10.35
N ALA A 262 -2.59 -9.61 -9.20
CA ALA A 262 -2.66 -8.19 -8.88
C ALA A 262 -1.26 -7.57 -8.85
N HIS A 263 -0.25 -8.28 -8.31
CA HIS A 263 1.15 -7.83 -8.38
C HIS A 263 1.66 -7.72 -9.81
N GLN A 264 1.36 -8.68 -10.68
CA GLN A 264 1.76 -8.61 -12.09
C GLN A 264 1.14 -7.40 -12.79
N ILE A 265 -0.15 -7.15 -12.55
CA ILE A 265 -0.85 -5.98 -13.09
C ILE A 265 -0.21 -4.69 -12.56
N ILE A 266 0.02 -4.59 -11.25
CA ILE A 266 0.60 -3.38 -10.67
C ILE A 266 2.02 -3.14 -11.18
N HIS A 267 2.88 -4.17 -11.24
CA HIS A 267 4.20 -4.01 -11.85
C HIS A 267 4.11 -3.55 -13.32
N SER A 268 3.13 -4.04 -14.08
CA SER A 268 2.90 -3.61 -15.47
C SER A 268 2.51 -2.14 -15.57
N ILE A 269 1.60 -1.68 -14.70
CA ILE A 269 1.21 -0.27 -14.62
C ILE A 269 2.41 0.58 -14.16
N THR A 270 3.16 0.14 -13.15
CA THR A 270 4.38 0.84 -12.68
C THR A 270 5.40 0.99 -13.80
N ILE A 271 5.58 -0.03 -14.66
CA ILE A 271 6.46 0.07 -15.84
C ILE A 271 5.99 1.20 -16.76
N ILE A 272 4.69 1.28 -17.07
CA ILE A 272 4.13 2.34 -17.93
C ILE A 272 4.37 3.72 -17.31
N VAL A 273 4.11 3.88 -16.01
CA VAL A 273 4.33 5.14 -15.28
C VAL A 273 5.80 5.56 -15.31
N LYS A 274 6.73 4.63 -15.07
CA LYS A 274 8.17 4.89 -15.13
C LYS A 274 8.67 5.26 -16.53
N LEU A 275 8.19 4.56 -17.55
CA LEU A 275 8.57 4.88 -18.93
C LEU A 275 7.98 6.23 -19.36
N ALA A 276 6.77 6.57 -18.92
CA ALA A 276 6.19 7.88 -19.16
C ALA A 276 6.98 9.01 -18.48
N SER A 277 7.53 8.79 -17.28
CA SER A 277 8.32 9.83 -16.59
C SER A 277 9.63 10.19 -17.30
N ILE A 278 10.16 9.31 -18.17
CA ILE A 278 11.31 9.62 -19.05
C ILE A 278 11.01 10.84 -19.93
N SER A 279 9.75 11.05 -20.33
CA SER A 279 9.38 12.23 -21.13
C SER A 279 9.74 13.55 -20.43
N VAL A 280 9.55 13.63 -19.11
CA VAL A 280 9.91 14.81 -18.31
C VAL A 280 11.42 15.03 -18.32
N VAL A 281 12.20 13.95 -18.18
CA VAL A 281 13.67 14.03 -18.22
C VAL A 281 14.17 14.46 -19.60
N ILE A 282 13.54 13.98 -20.68
CA ILE A 282 13.87 14.40 -22.05
C ILE A 282 13.53 15.88 -22.28
N LEU A 283 12.36 16.33 -21.82
CA LEU A 283 11.97 17.73 -21.92
C LEU A 283 12.97 18.64 -21.18
N MET A 284 13.36 18.27 -19.96
CA MET A 284 14.41 18.95 -19.20
C MET A 284 15.76 18.92 -19.94
N MET A 285 16.17 17.78 -20.48
CA MET A 285 17.43 17.60 -21.21
C MET A 285 17.55 18.52 -22.42
N ASN A 286 16.42 18.83 -23.08
CA ASN A 286 16.35 19.72 -24.23
C ASN A 286 16.36 21.21 -23.85
N ARG A 287 16.15 21.52 -22.57
CA ARG A 287 16.12 22.88 -22.00
C ARG A 287 17.01 22.97 -20.76
N PRO A 288 18.34 22.79 -20.88
CA PRO A 288 19.23 22.91 -19.74
C PRO A 288 19.26 24.33 -19.13
N GLU A 289 18.96 25.36 -19.93
CA GLU A 289 18.99 26.76 -19.52
C GLU A 289 18.04 27.10 -18.37
N ILE A 290 16.89 26.42 -18.28
CA ILE A 290 15.87 26.69 -17.26
C ILE A 290 16.14 25.97 -15.94
N PHE A 291 17.13 25.07 -15.90
CA PHE A 291 17.44 24.33 -14.68
C PHE A 291 18.04 25.30 -13.64
N PRO A 292 17.43 25.43 -12.45
CA PRO A 292 17.78 26.48 -11.52
C PRO A 292 19.12 26.17 -10.82
N ILE A 293 20.05 27.11 -10.92
CA ILE A 293 21.23 27.17 -10.06
C ILE A 293 21.08 28.41 -9.19
N LEU A 294 20.78 28.20 -7.92
CA LEU A 294 20.58 29.27 -6.95
C LEU A 294 21.92 29.59 -6.29
N VAL A 295 22.36 30.84 -6.43
CA VAL A 295 23.62 31.34 -5.86
C VAL A 295 23.32 32.60 -5.07
N VAL A 296 24.04 32.79 -3.96
CA VAL A 296 24.02 34.06 -3.23
C VAL A 296 24.92 35.03 -3.97
N ASP A 297 24.35 36.11 -4.50
CA ASP A 297 25.13 37.16 -5.11
C ASP A 297 25.98 37.88 -4.04
N ASN A 298 27.29 37.93 -4.26
CA ASN A 298 28.26 38.50 -3.32
C ASN A 298 28.06 40.02 -3.12
N LEU A 299 27.41 40.71 -4.06
CA LEU A 299 27.18 42.15 -4.00
C LEU A 299 25.85 42.49 -3.31
N SER A 300 24.75 41.84 -3.72
CA SER A 300 23.42 42.12 -3.17
C SER A 300 23.05 41.29 -1.94
N THR A 301 23.82 40.25 -1.60
CA THR A 301 23.49 39.23 -0.59
C THR A 301 22.15 38.52 -0.82
N SER A 302 21.56 38.72 -2.01
CA SER A 302 20.28 38.15 -2.39
C SER A 302 20.48 36.82 -3.11
N LEU A 303 19.51 35.92 -2.98
CA LEU A 303 19.50 34.68 -3.74
C LEU A 303 19.05 34.97 -5.16
N VAL A 304 19.88 34.60 -6.13
CA VAL A 304 19.58 34.76 -7.55
C VAL A 304 19.66 33.41 -8.26
N ASN A 305 18.82 33.24 -9.27
CA ASN A 305 18.89 32.09 -10.17
C ASN A 305 19.71 32.46 -11.40
N ILE A 306 20.86 31.81 -11.57
CA ILE A 306 21.77 32.04 -12.72
C ILE A 306 21.58 31.02 -13.84
N GLY A 307 20.76 29.98 -13.63
CA GLY A 307 20.58 28.88 -14.57
C GLY A 307 21.87 28.09 -14.82
N ILE A 308 21.82 27.12 -15.74
CA ILE A 308 23.03 26.42 -16.21
C ILE A 308 23.70 27.26 -17.30
N ALA A 309 25.01 27.51 -17.17
CA ALA A 309 25.77 28.16 -18.23
C ALA A 309 25.98 27.23 -19.45
N PRO A 310 26.05 27.76 -20.69
CA PRO A 310 26.10 26.94 -21.91
C PRO A 310 27.21 25.89 -21.96
N GLU A 311 28.37 26.20 -21.36
CA GLU A 311 29.52 25.30 -21.25
C GLU A 311 29.22 24.01 -20.46
N PHE A 312 28.22 24.02 -19.56
CA PHE A 312 27.81 22.86 -18.78
C PHE A 312 26.65 22.08 -19.40
N TYR A 313 26.08 22.50 -20.54
CA TYR A 313 24.94 21.81 -21.16
C TYR A 313 25.26 20.37 -21.54
N SER A 314 26.49 20.10 -21.99
CA SER A 314 26.91 18.73 -22.30
C SER A 314 26.89 17.85 -21.04
N ILE A 315 27.43 18.35 -19.93
CA ILE A 315 27.45 17.65 -18.65
C ILE A 315 26.03 17.42 -18.13
N PHE A 316 25.16 18.42 -18.21
CA PHE A 316 23.76 18.29 -17.82
C PHE A 316 23.04 17.19 -18.61
N ARG A 317 23.25 17.12 -19.93
CA ARG A 317 22.67 16.07 -20.78
C ARG A 317 23.20 14.69 -20.42
N VAL A 318 24.49 14.57 -20.08
CA VAL A 318 25.07 13.30 -19.58
C VAL A 318 24.39 12.87 -18.27
N ILE A 319 24.15 13.79 -17.34
CA ILE A 319 23.41 13.51 -16.10
C ILE A 319 21.97 13.08 -16.41
N ALA A 320 21.27 13.77 -17.31
CA ALA A 320 19.92 13.40 -17.73
C ALA A 320 19.89 11.98 -18.32
N TRP A 321 20.84 11.62 -19.19
CA TRP A 321 20.99 10.27 -19.70
C TRP A 321 21.25 9.22 -18.60
N ALA A 322 22.05 9.56 -17.59
CA ALA A 322 22.26 8.69 -16.44
C ALA A 322 20.96 8.47 -15.64
N ILE A 323 20.15 9.51 -15.44
CA ILE A 323 18.83 9.40 -14.80
C ILE A 323 17.90 8.50 -15.63
N ILE A 324 17.85 8.68 -16.96
CA ILE A 324 17.08 7.81 -17.85
C ILE A 324 17.54 6.35 -17.71
N ALA A 325 18.86 6.11 -17.70
CA ALA A 325 19.41 4.77 -17.51
C ALA A 325 19.00 4.15 -16.16
N ILE A 326 19.00 4.93 -15.07
CA ILE A 326 18.50 4.49 -13.75
C ILE A 326 17.01 4.15 -13.80
N ILE A 327 16.19 4.97 -14.45
CA ILE A 327 14.75 4.70 -14.61
C ILE A 327 14.55 3.39 -15.38
N VAL A 328 15.28 3.17 -16.46
CA VAL A 328 15.24 1.91 -17.23
C VAL A 328 15.68 0.71 -16.37
N LEU A 329 16.80 0.83 -15.63
CA LEU A 329 17.29 -0.23 -14.75
C LEU A 329 16.28 -0.59 -13.65
N THR A 330 15.67 0.41 -12.99
CA THR A 330 14.63 0.16 -11.98
C THR A 330 13.31 -0.33 -12.59
N THR A 331 13.11 -0.14 -13.90
CA THR A 331 11.99 -0.72 -14.63
C THR A 331 12.22 -2.21 -14.90
N ILE A 332 13.46 -2.63 -15.18
CA ILE A 332 13.82 -4.06 -15.29
C ILE A 332 13.52 -4.82 -14.00
N GLU A 333 13.72 -4.20 -12.83
CA GLU A 333 13.33 -4.80 -11.54
C GLU A 333 11.84 -5.15 -11.49
N ASN A 334 10.96 -4.31 -12.07
CA ASN A 334 9.53 -4.59 -12.15
C ASN A 334 9.22 -5.76 -13.10
N PHE A 335 9.92 -5.87 -14.23
CA PHE A 335 9.83 -7.06 -15.10
C PHE A 335 10.28 -8.34 -14.40
N ILE A 336 11.38 -8.27 -13.63
CA ILE A 336 11.83 -9.38 -12.79
C ILE A 336 10.78 -9.70 -11.72
N GLY A 337 10.11 -8.70 -11.17
CA GLY A 337 8.96 -8.85 -10.28
C GLY A 337 7.85 -9.70 -10.93
N ILE A 338 7.42 -9.34 -12.14
CA ILE A 338 6.38 -10.09 -12.88
C ILE A 338 6.76 -11.56 -13.06
N THR A 339 7.99 -11.84 -13.50
CA THR A 339 8.47 -13.22 -13.71
C THR A 339 8.61 -14.00 -12.40
N LYS A 340 9.00 -13.34 -11.31
CA LYS A 340 9.02 -13.94 -9.97
C LYS A 340 7.60 -14.25 -9.49
N ALA A 341 6.66 -13.33 -9.63
CA ALA A 341 5.26 -13.55 -9.27
C ALA A 341 4.66 -14.74 -10.03
N GLU A 342 5.04 -14.93 -11.30
CA GLU A 342 4.64 -16.07 -12.12
C GLU A 342 5.19 -17.41 -11.59
N LYS A 343 6.46 -17.44 -11.17
CA LYS A 343 7.07 -18.61 -10.51
C LYS A 343 6.46 -18.94 -9.15
N TYR A 344 5.89 -17.95 -8.46
CA TYR A 344 5.14 -18.19 -7.22
C TYR A 344 3.73 -18.71 -7.52
N LYS A 345 3.08 -18.21 -8.58
CA LYS A 345 1.78 -18.71 -9.06
C LYS A 345 1.83 -20.17 -9.50
N SER A 346 2.93 -20.61 -10.14
CA SER A 346 3.08 -22.02 -10.58
C SER A 346 3.44 -23.00 -9.46
N ARG A 347 3.62 -22.52 -8.23
CA ARG A 347 3.95 -23.32 -7.04
C ARG A 347 2.83 -23.36 -5.99
N GLU A 348 1.77 -22.57 -6.16
CA GLU A 348 0.47 -22.73 -5.48
C GLU A 348 -0.42 -23.68 -6.26
#